data_AF-A0A968P9D6-F1
#
_entry.id   AF-A0A968P9D6-F1
#
_cell.length_a   1.000
_cell.length_b   1.000
_cell.length_c   1.000
_cell.angle_alpha   90.00
_cell.angle_beta   90.00
_cell.angle_gamma   90.00
#
_symmetry.space_group_name_H-M   'P 1'
#
loop_
_entity.id
_entity.type
_entity.pdbx_description
1 polymer ?
#
loop_
_entity_poly.entity_id
_entity_poly.type
_entity_poly.pdbx_seq_one_letter_code
_entity_poly.pdbx_strand_id
1 'polypeptide(L)'
;MLPRVPSLDLVCRGASQPVQASAPGQDNDALDQPPLISVVMPCLNEADGVAECIGKALRGIAKTGLAGEVVVVDNGSSDGSAEIAARAGARVV
;
A
#
# COMPACT_ATOMS: atom_id res chain seq x y z
N MET A 1 28.43 -8.46 -31.41
CA MET A 1 27.29 -7.62 -31.86
C MET A 1 26.02 -8.34 -31.41
N LEU A 2 25.56 -8.09 -30.17
CA LEU A 2 24.43 -8.81 -29.56
C LEU A 2 23.11 -8.19 -30.06
N PRO A 3 22.06 -9.01 -30.33
CA PRO A 3 20.78 -8.49 -30.75
C PRO A 3 20.13 -7.72 -29.59
N ARG A 4 19.57 -6.55 -29.92
CA ARG A 4 18.81 -5.73 -28.97
C ARG A 4 17.57 -6.51 -28.54
N VAL A 5 17.40 -6.69 -27.23
CA VAL A 5 16.11 -7.10 -26.64
C VAL A 5 15.05 -6.05 -26.99
N PRO A 6 13.87 -6.44 -27.51
CA PRO A 6 12.79 -5.49 -27.71
C PRO A 6 12.36 -4.95 -26.35
N SER A 7 12.12 -3.65 -26.29
CA SER A 7 11.55 -2.94 -25.16
C SER A 7 10.33 -3.69 -24.64
N LEU A 8 10.38 -4.13 -23.38
CA LEU A 8 9.20 -4.56 -22.66
C LEU A 8 8.28 -3.33 -22.52
N ASP A 9 7.44 -3.11 -23.51
CA ASP A 9 6.20 -2.36 -23.36
C ASP A 9 5.27 -3.20 -22.49
N LEU A 10 5.59 -3.31 -21.20
CA LEU A 10 4.60 -3.68 -20.19
C LEU A 10 3.70 -2.46 -20.03
N VAL A 11 2.80 -2.32 -20.99
CA VAL A 11 1.65 -1.44 -20.91
C VAL A 11 0.86 -1.90 -19.69
N CYS A 12 1.05 -1.21 -18.57
CA CYS A 12 0.02 -1.09 -17.56
C CYS A 12 -1.23 -0.62 -18.31
N ARG A 13 -2.17 -1.54 -18.58
CA ARG A 13 -3.43 -1.21 -19.24
C ARG A 13 -4.20 -0.27 -18.32
N GLY A 14 -3.94 1.02 -18.46
CA GLY A 14 -4.89 2.06 -18.11
C GLY A 14 -6.09 1.84 -19.04
N ALA A 15 -7.12 1.19 -18.52
CA ALA A 15 -8.45 1.36 -19.07
C ALA A 15 -8.92 2.76 -18.65
N SER A 16 -8.44 3.77 -19.36
CA SER A 16 -9.10 5.07 -19.41
C SER A 16 -10.43 4.88 -20.14
N GLN A 17 -11.45 4.45 -19.41
CA GLN A 17 -12.82 4.79 -19.80
C GLN A 17 -13.05 6.27 -19.45
N PRO A 18 -13.78 7.02 -20.28
CA PRO A 18 -14.11 8.39 -19.96
C PRO A 18 -14.97 8.40 -18.69
N VAL A 19 -14.52 9.08 -17.65
CA VAL A 19 -15.35 9.37 -16.47
C VAL A 19 -16.52 10.23 -16.94
N GLN A 20 -17.71 9.64 -17.06
CA GLN A 20 -18.92 10.42 -17.23
C GLN A 20 -19.19 11.14 -15.91
N ALA A 21 -19.40 12.45 -15.98
CA ALA A 21 -19.75 13.26 -14.82
C ALA A 21 -21.12 12.83 -14.28
N SER A 22 -21.13 12.02 -13.23
CA SER A 22 -22.30 11.80 -12.39
C SER A 22 -22.54 13.03 -11.50
N ALA A 23 -23.82 13.32 -11.25
CA ALA A 23 -24.34 14.51 -10.57
C ALA A 23 -23.72 14.78 -9.19
N PRO A 24 -23.80 16.03 -8.66
CA PRO A 24 -23.26 16.35 -7.35
C PRO A 24 -24.15 15.73 -6.26
N GLY A 25 -23.62 14.71 -5.58
CA GLY A 25 -24.19 14.14 -4.38
C GLY A 25 -24.32 12.63 -4.45
N GLN A 26 -23.32 11.91 -3.91
CA GLN A 26 -23.44 10.82 -2.93
C GLN A 26 -22.09 10.09 -2.84
N ASP A 27 -21.25 10.60 -1.96
CA ASP A 27 -19.84 10.24 -1.82
C ASP A 27 -19.73 8.98 -0.95
N ASN A 28 -19.76 7.80 -1.58
CA ASN A 28 -19.49 6.53 -0.88
C ASN A 28 -18.49 5.61 -1.62
N ASP A 29 -17.87 6.07 -2.71
CA ASP A 29 -16.89 5.29 -3.49
C ASP A 29 -15.47 5.23 -2.89
N ALA A 30 -15.23 5.91 -1.78
CA ALA A 30 -13.89 5.98 -1.18
C ALA A 30 -13.41 4.65 -0.56
N LEU A 31 -14.30 3.67 -0.36
CA LEU A 31 -14.00 2.40 0.30
C LEU A 31 -13.89 1.19 -0.64
N ASP A 32 -14.24 1.32 -1.93
CA ASP A 32 -14.33 0.18 -2.87
C ASP A 32 -13.22 0.16 -3.94
N GLN A 33 -12.28 1.11 -3.86
CA GLN A 33 -11.11 1.12 -4.75
C GLN A 33 -9.97 0.32 -4.11
N PRO A 34 -9.46 -0.75 -4.78
CA PRO A 34 -8.32 -1.50 -4.25
C PRO A 34 -7.09 -0.59 -4.13
N PRO A 35 -6.22 -0.81 -3.13
CA PRO A 35 -5.02 0.00 -2.94
C PRO A 35 -4.14 -0.10 -4.19
N LEU A 36 -3.70 1.05 -4.70
CA LEU A 36 -2.75 1.11 -5.82
C LEU A 36 -1.33 0.78 -5.36
N ILE A 37 -1.04 0.99 -4.08
CA ILE A 37 0.24 0.66 -3.45
C ILE A 37 -0.02 -0.18 -2.20
N SER A 38 0.57 -1.37 -2.13
CA SER A 38 0.68 -2.14 -0.88
C SER A 38 2.15 -2.23 -0.47
N VAL A 39 2.46 -1.78 0.73
CA VAL A 39 3.77 -1.99 1.36
C VAL A 39 3.65 -3.19 2.31
N VAL A 40 4.37 -4.27 2.02
CA VAL A 40 4.38 -5.48 2.86
C VAL A 40 5.63 -5.51 3.73
N MET A 41 5.44 -5.69 5.04
CA MET A 41 6.50 -5.66 6.04
C MET A 41 6.49 -6.97 6.86
N PRO A 42 7.42 -7.89 6.60
CA PRO A 42 7.67 -9.02 7.49
C PRO A 42 8.08 -8.51 8.87
N CYS A 43 7.51 -9.08 9.93
CA CYS A 43 7.74 -8.63 11.29
C CYS A 43 7.96 -9.84 12.22
N LEU A 44 9.03 -9.79 13.02
CA LEU A 44 9.32 -10.75 14.09
C LEU A 44 10.12 -10.04 15.20
N ASN A 45 9.47 -9.76 16.31
CA ASN A 45 10.04 -9.06 17.47
C ASN A 45 10.73 -7.73 17.13
N GLU A 46 10.00 -6.84 16.46
CA GLU A 46 10.43 -5.51 16.02
C GLU A 46 9.72 -4.38 16.80
N ALA A 47 9.36 -4.59 18.07
CA ALA A 47 8.58 -3.62 18.86
C ALA A 47 9.19 -2.20 18.87
N ASP A 48 10.53 -2.12 18.87
CA ASP A 48 11.26 -0.84 18.92
C ASP A 48 11.24 -0.08 17.59
N GLY A 49 11.08 -0.77 16.45
CA GLY A 49 11.25 -0.21 15.11
C GLY A 49 9.99 -0.18 14.25
N VAL A 50 9.04 -1.09 14.51
CA VAL A 50 7.90 -1.33 13.61
C VAL A 50 7.02 -0.09 13.42
N ALA A 51 6.78 0.68 14.48
CA ALA A 51 5.98 1.91 14.40
C ALA A 51 6.63 2.98 13.51
N GLU A 52 7.95 3.17 13.62
CA GLU A 52 8.66 4.15 12.79
C GLU A 52 8.65 3.74 11.31
N CYS A 53 8.85 2.45 11.04
CA CYS A 53 8.83 1.88 9.70
C CYS A 53 7.46 2.07 9.03
N ILE A 54 6.37 1.73 9.72
CA ILE A 54 4.99 1.93 9.24
C ILE A 54 4.74 3.41 8.98
N GLY A 55 5.13 4.29 9.90
CA GLY A 55 4.97 5.73 9.74
C GLY A 55 5.70 6.27 8.51
N LYS A 56 6.90 5.77 8.19
CA LYS A 56 7.65 6.13 6.98
C LYS A 56 6.91 5.66 5.72
N ALA A 57 6.42 4.41 5.71
CA ALA A 57 5.67 3.85 4.59
C ALA A 57 4.39 4.65 4.31
N LEU A 58 3.57 4.91 5.34
CA LEU A 58 2.35 5.71 5.20
C LEU A 58 2.63 7.13 4.69
N ARG A 59 3.65 7.81 5.24
CA ARG A 59 4.08 9.13 4.73
C ARG A 59 4.57 9.07 3.28
N GLY A 60 5.23 7.98 2.89
CA GLY A 60 5.67 7.74 1.52
C GLY A 60 4.48 7.61 0.57
N ILE A 61 3.50 6.78 0.92
CA ILE A 61 2.26 6.59 0.16
C ILE A 61 1.52 7.94 0.01
N ALA A 62 1.33 8.66 1.12
CA ALA A 62 0.64 9.95 1.11
C ALA A 62 1.28 10.97 0.14
N LYS A 63 2.61 10.97 0.01
CA LYS A 63 3.33 11.86 -0.93
C LYS A 63 3.07 11.55 -2.41
N THR A 64 2.60 10.34 -2.72
CA THR A 64 2.27 9.95 -4.10
C THR A 64 0.89 10.44 -4.53
N GLY A 65 0.01 10.77 -3.58
CA GLY A 65 -1.40 11.06 -3.86
C GLY A 65 -2.23 9.85 -4.28
N LEU A 66 -1.66 8.64 -4.25
CA LEU A 66 -2.35 7.40 -4.57
C LEU A 66 -2.92 6.74 -3.29
N ALA A 67 -4.02 6.01 -3.44
CA ALA A 67 -4.53 5.15 -2.39
C ALA A 67 -3.53 4.01 -2.11
N GLY A 68 -3.29 3.71 -0.84
CA GLY A 68 -2.39 2.63 -0.48
C GLY A 68 -2.52 2.18 0.97
N GLU A 69 -1.84 1.08 1.27
CA GLU A 69 -1.89 0.39 2.56
C GLU A 69 -0.51 -0.06 3.01
N VAL A 70 -0.41 -0.33 4.32
CA VAL A 70 0.73 -1.03 4.92
C VAL A 70 0.21 -2.32 5.53
N VAL A 71 0.81 -3.44 5.14
CA VAL A 71 0.50 -4.78 5.61
C VAL A 71 1.68 -5.30 6.40
N VAL A 72 1.46 -5.63 7.67
CA VAL A 72 2.47 -6.25 8.53
C VAL A 72 2.14 -7.73 8.64
N VAL A 73 3.10 -8.57 8.25
CA VAL A 73 2.97 -10.02 8.37
C VAL A 73 3.72 -10.43 9.62
N ASP A 74 2.99 -10.75 10.69
CA ASP A 74 3.62 -11.13 11.96
C ASP A 74 3.97 -12.62 11.98
N ASN A 75 5.24 -12.94 12.18
CA ASN A 75 5.74 -14.32 12.19
C ASN A 75 5.83 -14.89 13.62
N GLY A 76 4.87 -14.54 14.48
CA GLY A 76 4.81 -15.01 15.87
C GLY A 76 5.67 -14.18 16.82
N SER A 77 5.52 -12.86 16.77
CA SER A 77 6.17 -11.97 17.74
C SER A 77 5.66 -12.20 19.16
N SER A 78 6.52 -11.95 20.14
CA SER A 78 6.25 -12.13 21.58
C SER A 78 6.50 -10.86 22.40
N ASP A 79 6.90 -9.78 21.73
CA ASP A 79 7.33 -8.50 22.32
C ASP A 79 6.29 -7.37 22.17
N GLY A 80 5.11 -7.67 21.63
CA GLY A 80 4.06 -6.68 21.36
C GLY A 80 4.14 -6.00 19.98
N SER A 81 5.01 -6.49 19.07
CA SER A 81 5.16 -5.94 17.72
C SER A 81 3.84 -5.83 16.95
N ALA A 82 2.98 -6.85 17.03
CA ALA A 82 1.71 -6.89 16.32
C ALA A 82 0.75 -5.78 16.81
N GLU A 83 0.62 -5.59 18.12
CA GLU A 83 -0.22 -4.55 18.72
C GLU A 83 0.31 -3.15 18.39
N ILE A 84 1.63 -2.96 18.40
CA ILE A 84 2.27 -1.71 18.01
C ILE A 84 2.00 -1.42 16.54
N ALA A 85 2.11 -2.42 15.66
CA ALA A 85 1.84 -2.29 14.23
C ALA A 85 0.39 -1.90 13.93
N ALA A 86 -0.58 -2.56 14.56
CA ALA A 86 -1.99 -2.24 14.42
C ALA A 86 -2.30 -0.81 14.89
N ARG A 87 -1.73 -0.39 16.03
CA ARG A 87 -1.86 0.98 16.55
C ARG A 87 -1.21 2.04 15.66
N ALA A 88 -0.16 1.67 14.92
CA ALA A 88 0.51 2.55 13.97
C ALA A 88 -0.24 2.68 12.62
N GLY A 89 -1.35 1.95 12.44
CA GLY A 89 -2.21 2.05 11.26
C GLY A 89 -1.92 1.04 10.16
N ALA A 90 -1.16 -0.03 10.44
CA ALA A 90 -1.00 -1.14 9.51
C ALA A 90 -2.15 -2.16 9.65
N ARG A 91 -2.47 -2.86 8.56
CA ARG A 91 -3.20 -4.14 8.63
C ARG A 91 -2.23 -5.23 9.06
N VAL A 92 -2.48 -5.86 10.19
CA VAL A 92 -1.68 -7.01 10.65
C VAL A 92 -2.33 -8.30 10.14
N VAL A 93 -1.51 -9.22 9.62
CA VAL A 93 -1.92 -10.55 9.13
C VAL A 93 -1.01 -11.64 9.70
#